data_AF-A0A2V8RHM0-F1
#
_entry.id   AF-A0A2V8RHM0-F1
#
_cell.length_a   1.000
_cell.length_b   1.000
_cell.length_c   1.000
_cell.angle_alpha   90.00
_cell.angle_beta   90.00
_cell.angle_gamma   90.00
#
_symmetry.space_group_name_H-M   'P 1'
#
loop_
_entity.id
_entity.type
_entity.pdbx_description
1 polymer ?
#
loop_
_entity_poly.entity_id
_entity_poly.type
_entity_poly.pdbx_seq_one_letter_code
_entity_poly.pdbx_strand_id
1 'polypeptide(L)'
;EVFVAENSAQALGRMREERMDIVILDANFDPVEQGVAFVTREVKLMRPSDRRRLFFVYVTAGVRTMDLHAAFLHNVNLVVNPSDLEQLPDALDVSVRHYNELYHDFYIALDVVPI
;
A
#
# COMPACT_ATOMS: atom_id res chain seq x y z
N GLU A 1 -3.02 13.80 -3.99
CA GLU A 1 -4.27 14.05 -3.22
C GLU A 1 -4.45 12.92 -2.22
N VAL A 2 -5.07 13.15 -1.07
CA VAL A 2 -5.31 12.12 -0.06
C VAL A 2 -6.82 11.87 0.04
N PHE A 3 -7.22 10.62 -0.08
CA PHE A 3 -8.61 10.18 0.08
C PHE A 3 -8.69 9.18 1.24
N VAL A 4 -9.65 9.40 2.15
CA VAL A 4 -9.93 8.48 3.26
C VAL A 4 -11.25 7.80 2.99
N ALA A 5 -11.22 6.48 2.81
CA ALA A 5 -12.42 5.68 2.60
C ALA A 5 -13.07 5.34 3.93
N GLU A 6 -14.38 5.58 4.07
CA GLU A 6 -15.15 5.22 5.27
C GLU A 6 -15.55 3.74 5.27
N ASN A 7 -15.64 3.12 4.10
CA ASN A 7 -16.08 1.74 3.92
C ASN A 7 -15.53 1.11 2.64
N SER A 8 -15.74 -0.20 2.50
CA SER A 8 -15.26 -1.00 1.37
C SER A 8 -15.77 -0.49 0.03
N ALA A 9 -17.03 -0.05 -0.07
CA ALA A 9 -17.59 0.43 -1.34
C ALA A 9 -16.86 1.69 -1.84
N GLN A 10 -16.60 2.65 -0.95
CA GLN A 10 -15.82 3.85 -1.29
C GLN A 10 -14.39 3.52 -1.68
N ALA A 11 -13.72 2.64 -0.91
CA ALA A 11 -12.34 2.23 -1.20
C ALA A 11 -12.23 1.57 -2.59
N LEU A 12 -13.10 0.60 -2.88
CA LEU A 12 -13.11 -0.13 -4.16
C LEU A 12 -13.48 0.78 -5.33
N GLY A 13 -14.43 1.69 -5.15
CA GLY A 13 -14.77 2.69 -6.17
C GLY A 13 -13.55 3.54 -6.51
N ARG A 14 -12.90 4.11 -5.49
CA ARG A 14 -11.72 4.97 -5.67
C ARG A 14 -10.55 4.24 -6.34
N MET A 15 -10.28 2.98 -5.96
CA MET A 15 -9.22 2.16 -6.55
C MET A 15 -9.46 1.81 -8.03
N ARG A 16 -10.72 1.78 -8.47
CA ARG A 16 -11.08 1.45 -9.86
C ARG A 16 -11.14 2.67 -10.76
N GLU A 17 -11.54 3.81 -10.21
CA GLU A 17 -11.68 5.07 -10.96
C GLU A 17 -10.33 5.74 -11.19
N GLU A 18 -9.40 5.60 -10.25
CA GLU A 18 -8.13 6.31 -10.29
C GLU A 18 -6.94 5.40 -10.01
N ARG A 19 -5.80 5.74 -10.61
CA ARG A 19 -4.53 5.06 -10.36
C ARG A 19 -4.00 5.49 -9.00
N MET A 20 -4.01 4.58 -8.03
CA MET A 20 -3.45 4.82 -6.70
C MET A 20 -1.94 4.65 -6.73
N ASP A 21 -1.23 5.62 -6.17
CA ASP A 21 0.23 5.58 -6.00
C ASP A 21 0.60 4.94 -4.65
N ILE A 22 -0.14 5.26 -3.58
CA ILE A 22 0.04 4.68 -2.25
C ILE A 22 -1.32 4.25 -1.70
N VAL A 23 -1.40 3.06 -1.10
CA VAL A 23 -2.56 2.59 -0.33
C VAL A 23 -2.10 2.24 1.07
N ILE A 24 -2.80 2.74 2.08
CA ILE A 24 -2.59 2.42 3.50
C ILE A 24 -3.84 1.71 4.00
N LEU A 25 -3.69 0.47 4.46
CA LEU A 25 -4.80 -0.39 4.87
C LEU A 25 -4.65 -0.81 6.34
N ASP A 26 -5.62 -0.43 7.16
CA ASP A 26 -5.75 -0.92 8.53
C ASP A 26 -6.27 -2.36 8.55
N ALA A 27 -5.70 -3.21 9.42
CA ALA A 27 -6.10 -4.60 9.59
C ALA A 27 -7.55 -4.79 10.06
N ASN A 28 -8.19 -3.75 10.59
CA ASN A 28 -9.58 -3.74 11.01
C ASN A 28 -10.47 -2.92 10.06
N PHE A 29 -10.03 -2.63 8.85
CA PHE A 29 -10.82 -1.88 7.89
C PHE A 29 -12.08 -2.66 7.48
N ASP A 30 -13.24 -2.08 7.79
CA ASP A 30 -14.58 -2.56 7.47
C ASP A 30 -14.76 -4.08 7.73
N PRO A 31 -14.70 -4.50 9.00
CA PRO A 31 -14.63 -5.93 9.34
C PRO A 31 -15.94 -6.67 9.06
N VAL A 32 -17.07 -5.96 9.05
CA VAL A 32 -18.39 -6.53 8.73
C VAL A 32 -18.45 -6.94 7.27
N GLU A 33 -17.97 -6.09 6.37
CA GLU A 33 -17.93 -6.35 4.92
C GLU A 33 -16.60 -6.96 4.46
N GLN A 34 -15.71 -7.34 5.38
CA GLN A 34 -14.39 -7.92 5.08
C GLN A 34 -13.52 -7.01 4.18
N GLY A 35 -13.52 -5.70 4.43
CA GLY A 35 -12.86 -4.71 3.58
C GLY A 35 -11.39 -5.00 3.29
N VAL A 36 -10.65 -5.48 4.30
CA VAL A 36 -9.25 -5.91 4.12
C VAL A 36 -9.09 -6.96 3.02
N ALA A 37 -9.98 -7.95 2.97
CA ALA A 37 -9.92 -9.02 1.99
C ALA A 37 -10.21 -8.49 0.58
N PHE A 38 -11.19 -7.58 0.44
CA PHE A 38 -11.55 -6.98 -0.83
C PHE A 38 -10.45 -6.04 -1.36
N VAL A 39 -9.92 -5.14 -0.54
CA VAL A 39 -8.81 -4.25 -0.94
C VAL A 39 -7.59 -5.08 -1.35
N THR A 40 -7.22 -6.08 -0.55
CA THR A 40 -6.09 -6.96 -0.87
C THR A 40 -6.32 -7.74 -2.17
N ARG A 41 -7.56 -8.15 -2.44
CA ARG A 41 -7.93 -8.82 -3.69
C ARG A 41 -7.78 -7.90 -4.90
N GLU A 42 -8.27 -6.65 -4.83
CA GLU A 42 -8.09 -5.71 -5.94
C GLU A 42 -6.61 -5.47 -6.24
N VAL A 43 -5.77 -5.28 -5.21
CA VAL A 43 -4.31 -5.14 -5.39
C VAL A 43 -3.70 -6.40 -6.04
N LYS A 44 -4.13 -7.60 -5.63
CA LYS A 44 -3.64 -8.87 -6.21
C LYS A 44 -4.07 -9.08 -7.67
N LEU A 45 -5.21 -8.53 -8.07
CA LEU A 45 -5.74 -8.64 -9.44
C LEU A 45 -5.11 -7.63 -10.41
N MET A 46 -4.36 -6.64 -9.91
CA MET A 46 -3.67 -5.67 -10.75
C MET A 46 -2.69 -6.35 -11.72
N ARG A 47 -2.61 -5.80 -12.94
CA ARG A 47 -1.57 -6.24 -13.88
C ARG A 47 -0.18 -5.95 -13.28
N PRO A 48 0.83 -6.77 -13.59
CA PRO A 48 2.16 -6.58 -13.02
C PRO A 48 2.78 -5.19 -13.29
N SER A 49 2.43 -4.52 -14.40
CA SER A 49 2.86 -3.14 -14.66
C SER A 49 2.25 -2.16 -13.66
N ASP A 50 0.97 -2.32 -13.35
CA ASP A 50 0.21 -1.42 -12.48
C ASP A 50 0.57 -1.67 -11.01
N ARG A 51 0.75 -2.94 -10.61
CA ARG A 51 1.16 -3.31 -9.24
C ARG A 51 2.55 -2.76 -8.85
N ARG A 52 3.48 -2.64 -9.81
CA ARG A 52 4.82 -2.01 -9.66
C ARG A 52 4.77 -0.48 -9.57
N ARG A 53 3.56 0.07 -9.63
CA ARG A 53 3.29 1.50 -9.47
C ARG A 53 2.36 1.81 -8.30
N LEU A 54 2.23 0.85 -7.38
CA LEU A 54 1.47 0.99 -6.15
C LEU A 54 2.37 0.62 -4.96
N PHE A 55 2.57 1.56 -4.05
CA PHE A 55 3.19 1.31 -2.77
C PHE A 55 2.12 0.94 -1.74
N PHE A 56 2.12 -0.31 -1.27
CA PHE A 56 1.08 -0.83 -0.39
C PHE A 56 1.57 -0.96 1.05
N VAL A 57 0.90 -0.26 1.97
CA VAL A 57 1.19 -0.23 3.41
C VAL A 57 0.10 -0.98 4.16
N TYR A 58 0.52 -1.86 5.08
CA TYR A 58 -0.39 -2.58 5.97
C TYR A 58 -0.17 -2.18 7.43
N VAL A 59 -1.21 -1.68 8.07
CA VAL A 59 -1.20 -1.27 9.47
C VAL A 59 -1.81 -2.39 10.30
N THR A 60 -1.00 -3.10 11.09
CA THR A 60 -1.42 -4.29 11.83
C THR A 60 -0.66 -4.44 13.14
N ALA A 61 -1.32 -4.98 14.17
CA ALA A 61 -0.67 -5.26 15.44
C ALA A 61 0.21 -6.53 15.36
N GLY A 62 1.09 -6.72 16.35
CA GLY A 62 1.91 -7.94 16.49
C GLY A 62 3.09 -8.03 15.51
N VAL A 63 3.35 -6.98 14.74
CA VAL A 63 4.53 -6.85 13.89
C VAL A 63 5.37 -5.66 14.36
N ARG A 64 6.67 -5.68 14.03
CA ARG A 64 7.52 -4.50 14.19
C ARG A 64 7.37 -3.61 12.96
N THR A 65 7.29 -2.30 13.15
CA THR A 65 7.27 -1.33 12.05
C THR A 65 8.50 -1.50 11.17
N MET A 66 8.32 -1.45 9.84
CA MET A 66 9.35 -1.74 8.84
C MET A 66 9.95 -3.16 8.88
N ASP A 67 9.25 -4.14 9.45
CA ASP A 67 9.70 -5.53 9.38
C ASP A 67 9.52 -6.12 7.97
N LEU A 68 10.63 -6.27 7.25
CA LEU A 68 10.65 -6.74 5.87
C LEU A 68 10.12 -8.17 5.72
N HIS A 69 10.34 -9.04 6.71
CA HIS A 69 9.85 -10.41 6.66
C HIS A 69 8.32 -10.43 6.82
N ALA A 70 7.79 -9.68 7.78
CA ALA A 70 6.33 -9.55 7.94
C ALA A 70 5.69 -8.91 6.69
N ALA A 71 6.29 -7.87 6.13
CA ALA A 71 5.81 -7.24 4.89
C ALA A 71 5.74 -8.25 3.73
N PHE A 72 6.78 -9.07 3.57
CA PHE A 72 6.81 -10.15 2.58
C PHE A 72 5.67 -11.16 2.79
N LEU A 73 5.46 -11.63 4.02
CA LEU A 73 4.37 -12.57 4.35
C LEU A 73 2.98 -12.00 4.06
N HIS A 74 2.80 -10.70 4.25
CA HIS A 74 1.55 -9.99 3.96
C HIS A 74 1.43 -9.52 2.49
N ASN A 75 2.44 -9.76 1.66
CA ASN A 75 2.50 -9.30 0.26
C ASN A 75 2.32 -7.78 0.10
N VAL A 76 2.89 -7.01 1.04
CA VAL A 76 2.87 -5.55 1.07
C VAL A 76 4.30 -4.98 1.03
N ASN A 77 4.41 -3.68 0.80
CA ASN A 77 5.69 -2.99 0.69
C ASN A 77 6.20 -2.50 2.05
N LEU A 78 5.29 -2.15 2.95
CA LEU A 78 5.60 -1.68 4.30
C LEU A 78 4.55 -2.22 5.29
N VAL A 79 5.00 -2.66 6.45
CA VAL A 79 4.14 -2.90 7.61
C VAL A 79 4.41 -1.86 8.69
N VAL A 80 3.34 -1.41 9.34
CA VAL A 80 3.41 -0.44 10.45
C VAL A 80 2.60 -0.99 11.62
N ASN A 81 3.20 -0.98 12.80
CA ASN A 81 2.46 -1.26 14.02
C ASN A 81 1.61 -0.04 14.39
N PRO A 82 0.31 -0.18 14.72
CA PRO A 82 -0.50 0.91 15.22
C PRO A 82 0.11 1.68 16.41
N SER A 83 0.93 1.04 17.25
CA SER A 83 1.64 1.70 18.36
C SER A 83 2.66 2.74 17.90
N ASP A 84 3.12 2.65 16.65
CA ASP A 84 4.20 3.46 16.09
C ASP A 84 3.68 4.36 14.96
N LEU A 85 2.37 4.62 14.88
CA LEU A 85 1.77 5.34 13.76
C LEU A 85 2.34 6.76 13.59
N GLU A 86 2.86 7.36 14.66
CA GLU A 86 3.60 8.63 14.63
C GLU A 86 4.87 8.59 13.78
N GLN A 87 5.48 7.41 13.60
CA GLN A 87 6.67 7.18 12.78
C GLN A 87 6.33 6.91 11.30
N LEU A 88 5.04 6.79 10.96
CA LEU A 88 4.59 6.49 9.60
C LEU A 88 5.17 7.46 8.55
N PRO A 89 5.23 8.79 8.76
CA PRO A 89 5.77 9.70 7.75
C PRO A 89 7.22 9.38 7.39
N ASP A 90 8.08 9.17 8.39
CA ASP A 90 9.50 8.88 8.18
C ASP A 90 9.71 7.48 7.59
N ALA A 91 8.96 6.48 8.09
CA ALA A 91 9.01 5.12 7.57
C ALA A 91 8.56 5.05 6.10
N LEU A 92 7.53 5.82 5.74
CA LEU A 92 7.00 5.89 4.39
C LEU A 92 7.99 6.58 3.45
N ASP A 93 8.57 7.72 3.84
CA ASP A 93 9.55 8.44 3.02
C ASP A 93 10.76 7.56 2.65
N VAL A 94 11.37 6.92 3.65
CA VAL A 94 12.51 6.02 3.43
C VAL A 94 12.12 4.84 2.53
N SER A 95 10.95 4.23 2.78
CA SER A 95 10.55 3.03 2.04
C SER A 95 10.14 3.32 0.60
N VAL A 96 9.47 4.45 0.34
CA VAL A 96 9.13 4.90 -1.02
C VAL A 96 10.39 5.26 -1.81
N ARG A 97 11.38 5.89 -1.17
CA ARG A 97 12.69 6.16 -1.79
C ARG A 97 13.37 4.88 -2.28
N HIS A 98 13.48 3.86 -1.42
CA HIS A 98 14.04 2.57 -1.81
C HIS A 98 13.22 1.87 -2.90
N TYR A 99 11.89 2.00 -2.86
CA TYR A 99 11.01 1.43 -3.88
C TYR A 99 11.21 2.09 -5.25
N ASN A 100 11.33 3.42 -5.28
CA ASN A 100 11.62 4.18 -6.49
C ASN A 100 12.99 3.87 -7.07
N GLU A 101 13.99 3.64 -6.21
CA GLU A 101 15.32 3.20 -6.63
C GLU A 101 15.26 1.79 -7.25
N LEU A 102 14.54 0.85 -6.61
CA LEU A 102 14.35 -0.51 -7.12
C LEU A 102 13.72 -0.55 -8.53
N TYR A 103 12.79 0.36 -8.82
CA TYR A 103 12.07 0.41 -10.09
C TYR A 103 12.53 1.53 -11.03
N HIS A 104 13.69 2.15 -10.76
CA HIS A 104 14.18 3.30 -11.52
C HIS A 104 14.21 3.06 -13.04
N ASP A 105 14.89 2.00 -13.48
CA ASP A 105 15.01 1.66 -14.90
C ASP A 105 13.67 1.29 -15.54
N PHE A 106 12.77 0.68 -14.75
CA PHE A 106 11.42 0.33 -15.18
C PHE A 106 10.58 1.58 -15.44
N TYR A 107 10.71 2.61 -14.60
CA TYR A 107 10.02 3.88 -14.78
C TYR A 107 10.56 4.67 -15.97
N ILE A 108 11.88 4.65 -16.19
CA ILE A 108 12.49 5.22 -17.41
C ILE A 108 11.95 4.51 -18.65
N ALA A 109 11.93 3.18 -18.66
CA ALA A 109 11.47 2.41 -19.82
C ALA A 109 9.98 2.64 -20.14
N LEU A 110 9.17 2.99 -19.14
CA LEU A 110 7.75 3.31 -19.30
C LEU A 110 7.47 4.80 -19.57
N ASP A 111 8.49 5.67 -19.55
CA ASP A 111 8.38 7.13 -19.64
C ASP A 111 7.42 7.72 -18.58
N VAL A 112 7.64 7.33 -17.32
CA VAL A 112 6.77 7.72 -16.20
C VAL A 112 7.59 8.20 -15.01
N VAL A 113 7.00 9.11 -14.23
CA VAL A 113 7.62 9.59 -12.99
C VAL A 113 7.61 8.51 -11.91
N PRO A 114 8.64 8.48 -11.03
CA PRO A 114 8.60 7.74 -9.77
C PRO A 114 7.39 8.13 -8.91
N ILE A 115 7.04 7.28 -7.96
CA ILE A 115 5.92 7.48 -7.05
C ILE A 115 6.25 8.56 -6.02
#